data_AF-A0A239KFN7-F1
#
_entry.id   AF-A0A239KFN7-F1
#
_cell.length_a   1.000
_cell.length_b   1.000
_cell.length_c   1.000
_cell.angle_alpha   90.00
_cell.angle_beta   90.00
_cell.angle_gamma   90.00
#
_symmetry.space_group_name_H-M   'P 1'
#
loop_
_entity.id
_entity.type
_entity.pdbx_description
1 polymer ?
#
loop_
_entity_poly.entity_id
_entity_poly.type
_entity_poly.pdbx_seq_one_letter_code
_entity_poly.pdbx_strand_id
1 'polypeptide(L)'
;MCCNDKNHTHEHNHEHTHEHNHHHHSHEHTHECCNNHDSSQHDHHHSHDSCNESSLSHDEKTLRVLLVHWINHNKSHQDNFLEWVEKCNKIQKEEVGNYIKKAVEFMEQANEMLVEAKKHM
;
A
#
# COMPACT_ATOMS: atom_id res chain seq x y z
N MET A 1 50.58 -25.67 -23.63
CA MET A 1 49.77 -25.34 -24.81
C MET A 1 48.35 -25.84 -24.59
N CYS A 2 47.39 -25.00 -24.98
CA CYS A 2 45.97 -25.02 -24.65
C CYS A 2 45.19 -26.20 -25.26
N CYS A 3 44.17 -26.67 -24.53
CA CYS A 3 43.05 -27.42 -25.10
C CYS A 3 41.72 -26.75 -24.73
N ASN A 4 41.20 -26.02 -25.71
CA ASN A 4 39.83 -25.98 -26.20
C ASN A 4 38.65 -25.64 -25.25
N ASP A 5 38.16 -24.42 -25.46
CA ASP A 5 36.90 -23.85 -25.03
C ASP A 5 35.69 -24.78 -25.21
N LYS A 6 34.97 -25.00 -24.10
CA LYS A 6 33.53 -25.20 -24.10
C LYS A 6 32.93 -24.10 -23.24
N ASN A 7 32.43 -23.05 -23.90
CA ASN A 7 31.59 -22.03 -23.27
C ASN A 7 30.32 -22.71 -22.73
N HIS A 8 30.30 -22.97 -21.44
CA HIS A 8 29.06 -23.24 -20.71
C HIS A 8 28.77 -21.99 -19.88
N THR A 9 27.82 -21.18 -20.32
CA THR A 9 27.26 -20.09 -19.51
C THR A 9 26.38 -20.74 -18.45
N HIS A 10 26.87 -20.81 -17.21
CA HIS A 10 26.03 -21.11 -16.06
C HIS A 10 25.70 -19.79 -15.37
N GLU A 11 24.46 -19.34 -15.56
CA GLU A 11 23.88 -18.23 -14.82
C GLU A 11 23.78 -18.66 -13.35
N HIS A 12 24.43 -17.92 -12.45
CA HIS A 12 24.20 -18.03 -11.01
C HIS A 12 23.45 -16.79 -10.56
N ASN A 13 22.17 -16.98 -10.29
CA ASN A 13 21.34 -16.03 -9.56
C ASN A 13 21.85 -16.00 -8.11
N HIS A 14 22.33 -14.85 -7.65
CA HIS A 14 22.60 -14.65 -6.23
C HIS A 14 21.80 -13.45 -5.74
N GLU A 15 20.81 -13.73 -4.89
CA GLU A 15 20.12 -12.73 -4.08
C GLU A 15 21.13 -12.05 -3.15
N HIS A 16 21.13 -10.73 -3.16
CA HIS A 16 21.79 -9.92 -2.13
C HIS A 16 20.71 -9.36 -1.20
N THR A 17 20.59 -9.94 -0.02
CA THR A 17 19.93 -9.35 1.14
C THR A 17 20.87 -8.31 1.74
N HIS A 18 20.51 -7.02 1.66
CA HIS A 18 21.30 -5.96 2.26
C HIS A 18 20.87 -5.69 3.71
N GLU A 19 21.85 -5.71 4.62
CA GLU A 19 21.77 -5.36 6.04
C GLU A 19 21.35 -3.91 6.25
N HIS A 20 20.32 -3.69 7.07
CA HIS A 20 20.08 -2.42 7.75
C HIS A 20 20.63 -2.50 9.17
N ASN A 21 21.69 -1.75 9.43
CA ASN A 21 22.30 -1.58 10.76
C ASN A 21 21.36 -0.72 11.64
N HIS A 22 20.39 -1.36 12.29
CA HIS A 22 19.54 -0.72 13.29
C HIS A 22 20.22 -0.80 14.65
N HIS A 23 20.65 0.36 15.15
CA HIS A 23 21.25 0.53 16.47
C HIS A 23 20.22 0.16 17.56
N HIS A 24 20.34 -1.07 18.04
CA HIS A 24 19.44 -1.69 19.02
C HIS A 24 19.80 -1.18 20.42
N HIS A 25 18.98 -0.29 20.99
CA HIS A 25 19.09 0.02 22.42
C HIS A 25 18.55 -1.16 23.22
N SER A 26 19.47 -1.99 23.69
CA SER A 26 19.25 -3.01 24.72
C SER A 26 18.81 -2.34 26.02
N HIS A 27 17.55 -2.50 26.42
CA HIS A 27 17.14 -2.24 27.79
C HIS A 27 17.07 -3.58 28.52
N GLU A 28 18.00 -3.74 29.45
CA GLU A 28 18.16 -4.92 30.29
C GLU A 28 17.00 -4.98 31.30
N HIS A 29 16.20 -6.04 31.26
CA HIS A 29 15.18 -6.32 32.27
C HIS A 29 15.60 -7.54 33.07
N THR A 30 16.01 -7.32 34.31
CA THR A 30 16.24 -8.36 35.30
C THR A 30 14.90 -8.90 35.78
N HIS A 31 14.58 -10.14 35.39
CA HIS A 31 13.41 -10.86 35.91
C HIS A 31 13.75 -11.55 37.23
N GLU A 32 13.23 -10.99 38.32
CA GLU A 32 12.99 -11.73 39.57
C GLU A 32 11.49 -12.10 39.63
N CYS A 33 11.20 -13.39 39.67
CA CYS A 33 9.89 -13.98 39.99
C CYS A 33 9.36 -13.40 41.32
N CYS A 34 8.07 -13.32 41.66
CA CYS A 34 6.85 -13.99 41.29
C CYS A 34 5.74 -13.32 42.13
N ASN A 35 4.53 -13.10 41.60
CA ASN A 35 3.31 -13.03 42.42
C ASN A 35 2.08 -13.32 41.56
N ASN A 36 1.35 -14.36 41.95
CA ASN A 36 0.02 -14.68 41.44
C ASN A 36 -0.91 -13.47 41.59
N HIS A 37 -1.55 -13.06 40.49
CA HIS A 37 -2.81 -12.31 40.57
C HIS A 37 -3.76 -12.88 39.53
N ASP A 38 -4.64 -13.77 40.01
CA ASP A 38 -5.97 -13.95 39.48
C ASP A 38 -6.67 -12.59 39.48
N SER A 39 -6.96 -12.04 38.29
CA SER A 39 -7.92 -10.94 38.07
C SER A 39 -7.99 -10.58 36.58
N SER A 40 -9.04 -11.08 35.94
CA SER A 40 -9.88 -10.34 34.99
C SER A 40 -9.24 -9.83 33.68
N GLN A 41 -9.75 -10.39 32.59
CA GLN A 41 -9.65 -9.87 31.24
C GLN A 41 -9.91 -8.36 31.21
N HIS A 42 -8.89 -7.58 30.84
CA HIS A 42 -9.09 -6.18 30.50
C HIS A 42 -9.21 -6.05 28.97
N ASP A 43 -10.47 -6.08 28.52
CA ASP A 43 -10.87 -5.57 27.20
C ASP A 43 -10.56 -4.08 27.15
N HIS A 44 -9.55 -3.71 26.36
CA HIS A 44 -9.30 -2.31 26.01
C HIS A 44 -10.26 -1.88 24.91
N HIS A 45 -11.51 -1.63 25.30
CA HIS A 45 -12.47 -0.94 24.45
C HIS A 45 -12.07 0.53 24.38
N HIS A 46 -11.43 0.93 23.27
CA HIS A 46 -11.17 2.33 22.95
C HIS A 46 -12.49 3.03 22.58
N SER A 47 -13.27 3.41 23.60
CA SER A 47 -14.41 4.31 23.44
C SER A 47 -13.89 5.71 23.14
N HIS A 48 -13.84 6.07 21.85
CA HIS A 48 -13.66 7.46 21.43
C HIS A 48 -15.04 8.14 21.43
N ASP A 49 -15.48 8.52 22.62
CA ASP A 49 -16.63 9.39 22.80
C ASP A 49 -16.26 10.82 22.38
N SER A 50 -16.39 11.08 21.07
CA SER A 50 -16.46 12.44 20.53
C SER A 50 -17.93 12.80 20.43
N CYS A 51 -18.44 13.32 21.53
CA CYS A 51 -19.68 14.06 21.57
C CYS A 51 -19.70 15.15 20.49
N ASN A 52 -20.85 15.21 19.80
CA ASN A 52 -21.31 16.24 18.86
C ASN A 52 -20.92 16.11 17.36
N GLU A 53 -21.49 15.10 16.69
CA GLU A 53 -22.09 15.22 15.34
C GLU A 53 -23.13 14.10 15.21
N SER A 54 -24.39 14.46 15.49
CA SER A 54 -25.45 13.63 16.06
C SER A 54 -26.50 13.14 15.03
N SER A 55 -26.05 12.61 13.90
CA SER A 55 -26.98 11.99 12.94
C SER A 55 -26.39 10.83 12.12
N LEU A 56 -25.06 10.68 12.06
CA LEU A 56 -24.42 9.75 11.13
C LEU A 56 -23.90 8.51 11.84
N SER A 57 -24.12 7.34 11.25
CA SER A 57 -23.58 6.07 11.76
C SER A 57 -22.04 6.06 11.69
N HIS A 58 -21.40 5.17 12.45
CA HIS A 58 -19.95 4.97 12.34
C HIS A 58 -19.55 4.62 10.90
N ASP A 59 -20.32 3.73 10.26
CA ASP A 59 -20.09 3.32 8.88
C ASP A 59 -20.19 4.48 7.90
N GLU A 60 -21.14 5.40 8.12
CA GLU A 60 -21.30 6.57 7.26
C GLU A 60 -20.12 7.54 7.39
N LYS A 61 -19.64 7.79 8.62
CA LYS A 61 -18.44 8.59 8.87
C LYS A 61 -17.22 7.97 8.19
N THR A 62 -17.06 6.66 8.32
CA THR A 62 -15.99 5.89 7.67
C THR A 62 -16.11 5.96 6.14
N LEU A 63 -17.31 5.79 5.58
CA LEU A 63 -17.54 5.84 4.14
C LEU A 63 -17.20 7.22 3.55
N ARG A 64 -17.53 8.33 4.25
CA ARG A 64 -17.14 9.69 3.82
C ARG A 64 -15.63 9.84 3.68
N VAL A 65 -14.85 9.29 4.62
CA VAL A 65 -13.38 9.31 4.58
C VAL A 65 -12.87 8.44 3.43
N LEU A 66 -13.42 7.23 3.27
CA LEU A 66 -13.03 6.30 2.22
C LEU A 66 -13.25 6.87 0.81
N LEU A 67 -14.39 7.51 0.54
CA LEU A 67 -14.67 8.11 -0.76
C LEU A 67 -13.62 9.15 -1.16
N VAL A 68 -13.20 10.02 -0.24
CA VAL A 68 -12.14 11.00 -0.49
C VAL A 68 -10.79 10.31 -0.71
N HIS A 69 -10.49 9.31 0.10
CA HIS A 69 -9.26 8.54 -0.03
C HIS A 69 -9.15 7.83 -1.39
N TRP A 70 -10.20 7.13 -1.84
CA TRP A 70 -10.21 6.42 -3.11
C TRP A 70 -10.06 7.35 -4.31
N ILE A 71 -10.74 8.51 -4.33
CA ILE A 71 -10.59 9.50 -5.39
C ILE A 71 -9.13 9.96 -5.50
N ASN A 72 -8.50 10.27 -4.37
CA ASN A 72 -7.10 10.73 -4.36
C ASN A 72 -6.13 9.61 -4.73
N HIS A 73 -6.37 8.39 -4.26
CA HIS A 73 -5.54 7.23 -4.57
C HIS A 73 -5.61 6.87 -6.06
N ASN A 74 -6.80 6.91 -6.64
CA ASN A 74 -7.00 6.72 -8.08
C ASN A 74 -6.24 7.78 -8.89
N LYS A 75 -6.30 9.06 -8.50
CA LYS A 75 -5.50 10.11 -9.18
C LYS A 75 -4.00 9.80 -9.16
N SER A 76 -3.46 9.36 -8.03
CA SER A 76 -2.05 8.93 -7.95
C SER A 76 -1.75 7.74 -8.86
N HIS A 77 -2.67 6.78 -8.99
CA HIS A 77 -2.53 5.70 -9.96
C HIS A 77 -2.59 6.18 -11.41
N GLN A 78 -3.47 7.12 -11.74
CA GLN A 78 -3.57 7.71 -13.08
C GLN A 78 -2.24 8.38 -13.47
N ASP A 79 -1.65 9.19 -12.59
CA ASP A 79 -0.36 9.84 -12.81
C ASP A 79 0.73 8.80 -13.09
N ASN A 80 0.84 7.78 -12.23
CA ASN A 80 1.80 6.68 -12.41
C ASN A 80 1.57 5.92 -13.73
N PHE A 81 0.32 5.69 -14.12
CA PHE A 81 -0.01 5.00 -15.35
C PHE A 81 0.37 5.83 -16.58
N LEU A 82 0.16 7.15 -16.55
CA LEU A 82 0.57 8.05 -17.63
C LEU A 82 2.09 8.05 -17.81
N GLU A 83 2.87 8.02 -16.73
CA GLU A 83 4.34 7.83 -16.83
C GLU A 83 4.70 6.51 -17.54
N TRP A 84 3.94 5.44 -17.29
CA TRP A 84 4.16 4.16 -17.96
C TRP A 84 3.72 4.18 -19.42
N VAL A 85 2.68 4.91 -19.79
CA VAL A 85 2.32 5.15 -21.19
C VAL A 85 3.50 5.80 -21.92
N GLU A 86 4.13 6.82 -21.33
CA GLU A 86 5.31 7.45 -21.93
C GLU A 86 6.49 6.48 -22.06
N LYS A 87 6.72 5.64 -21.04
CA LYS A 87 7.76 4.60 -21.09
C LYS A 87 7.47 3.57 -22.19
N CYS A 88 6.22 3.13 -22.34
CA CYS A 88 5.78 2.22 -23.40
C CYS A 88 6.06 2.78 -24.79
N ASN A 89 5.80 4.08 -25.01
CA ASN A 89 6.09 4.74 -26.27
C ASN A 89 7.60 4.76 -26.58
N LYS A 90 8.45 4.98 -25.56
CA LYS A 90 9.92 4.97 -25.71
C LYS A 90 10.47 3.59 -26.09
N ILE A 91 9.83 2.50 -25.63
CA ILE A 91 10.24 1.13 -25.92
C ILE A 91 9.45 0.48 -27.07
N GLN A 92 8.74 1.28 -27.89
CA GLN A 92 7.94 0.82 -29.04
C GLN A 92 6.89 -0.25 -28.67
N LYS A 93 6.31 -0.16 -27.48
CA LYS A 93 5.21 -1.00 -26.98
C LYS A 93 3.89 -0.22 -27.00
N GLU A 94 3.55 0.36 -28.15
CA GLU A 94 2.40 1.25 -28.31
C GLU A 94 1.07 0.59 -27.91
N GLU A 95 0.84 -0.67 -28.30
CA GLU A 95 -0.40 -1.37 -27.95
C GLU A 95 -0.58 -1.51 -26.43
N VAL A 96 0.50 -1.82 -25.70
CA VAL A 96 0.48 -1.89 -24.23
C VAL A 96 0.17 -0.51 -23.64
N GLY A 97 0.84 0.54 -24.14
CA GLY A 97 0.58 1.93 -23.74
C GLY A 97 -0.87 2.34 -23.98
N ASN A 98 -1.48 1.91 -25.09
CA ASN A 98 -2.88 2.18 -25.41
C ASN A 98 -3.86 1.52 -24.41
N TYR A 99 -3.58 0.29 -23.98
CA TYR A 99 -4.41 -0.35 -22.96
C TYR A 99 -4.22 0.28 -21.57
N ILE A 100 -3.01 0.69 -21.20
CA ILE A 100 -2.77 1.43 -19.96
C ILE A 100 -3.50 2.78 -20.00
N LYS A 101 -3.48 3.48 -21.13
CA LYS A 101 -4.23 4.72 -21.30
C LYS A 101 -5.74 4.52 -21.14
N LYS A 102 -6.31 3.45 -21.68
CA LYS A 102 -7.72 3.09 -21.44
C LYS A 102 -8.01 2.82 -19.96
N ALA A 103 -7.06 2.23 -19.23
CA ALA A 103 -7.22 2.05 -17.79
C ALA A 103 -7.28 3.40 -17.04
N VAL A 104 -6.52 4.41 -17.47
CA VAL A 104 -6.61 5.78 -16.95
C VAL A 104 -8.00 6.39 -17.21
N GLU A 105 -8.54 6.21 -18.42
CA GLU A 105 -9.89 6.68 -18.80
C GLU A 105 -10.98 6.03 -17.93
N PHE A 106 -10.92 4.71 -17.73
CA PHE A 106 -11.87 4.02 -16.85
C PHE A 106 -11.74 4.44 -15.38
N MET A 107 -10.53 4.75 -14.93
CA MET A 107 -10.29 5.26 -13.59
C MET A 107 -10.84 6.69 -13.40
N GLU A 108 -10.82 7.50 -14.45
CA GLU A 108 -11.45 8.82 -14.46
C GLU A 108 -12.97 8.70 -14.32
N GLN A 109 -13.59 7.79 -15.09
CA GLN A 109 -15.03 7.48 -14.96
C GLN A 109 -15.38 6.95 -13.56
N ALA A 110 -14.53 6.09 -12.98
CA ALA A 110 -14.72 5.64 -11.60
C ALA A 110 -14.65 6.83 -10.62
N ASN A 111 -13.71 7.75 -10.80
CA ASN A 111 -13.60 8.95 -9.97
C ASN A 111 -14.82 9.87 -10.10
N GLU A 112 -15.37 10.05 -11.29
CA GLU A 112 -16.61 10.80 -11.51
C GLU A 112 -17.76 10.19 -10.70
N MET A 113 -17.92 8.86 -10.73
CA MET A 113 -18.96 8.18 -9.97
C MET A 113 -18.72 8.22 -8.46
N LEU A 114 -17.47 8.18 -8.00
CA LEU A 114 -17.13 8.35 -6.58
C LEU A 114 -17.40 9.78 -6.08
N VAL A 115 -17.11 10.79 -6.92
CA VAL A 115 -17.47 12.18 -6.64
C VAL A 115 -18.97 12.35 -6.57
N GLU A 116 -19.72 11.73 -7.48
CA GLU A 116 -21.18 11.75 -7.46
C GLU A 116 -21.71 11.06 -6.20
N ALA A 117 -21.24 9.85 -5.86
CA ALA A 117 -21.61 9.15 -4.64
C ALA A 117 -21.39 10.00 -3.38
N LYS A 118 -20.27 10.74 -3.31
CA LYS A 118 -19.97 11.65 -2.21
C LYS A 118 -21.00 12.79 -2.06
N LYS A 119 -21.67 13.22 -3.12
CA LYS A 119 -22.72 14.27 -3.05
C LYS A 119 -24.00 13.78 -2.39
N HIS A 120 -24.24 12.47 -2.37
CA HIS A 120 -25.41 11.83 -1.76
C HIS A 120 -25.15 11.36 -0.32
N MET A 121 -23.95 11.63 0.20
CA MET A 121 -23.60 11.38 1.60
C MET A 121 -24.17 12.49 2.46
#